data_AF-A0A932C9N8-F1
#
_entry.id   AF-A0A932C9N8-F1
#
_cell.length_a   1.000
_cell.length_b   1.000
_cell.length_c   1.000
_cell.angle_alpha   90.00
_cell.angle_beta   90.00
_cell.angle_gamma   90.00
#
_symmetry.space_group_name_H-M   'P 1'
#
loop_
_entity.id
_entity.type
_entity.pdbx_description
1 polymer ?
#
loop_
_entity_poly.entity_id
_entity_poly.type
_entity_poly.pdbx_seq_one_letter_code
_entity_poly.pdbx_strand_id
1 'polypeptide(L)'
;MTSTPRRLRMLAMAAAITLYAAVASPQSAGKPPAHDHQDLAEAAPSQADAAGMAGMPRGVMARIAALDERIKTLAADMNMFAGELKIETMAALLTAIVERQSVMREEMRPVHGRMMRRMMERVMPEAPADEEPGGTCAPSP
;
A
#
# COMPACT_ATOMS: atom_id res chain seq x y z
N MET A 1 -26.39 48.50 25.76
CA MET A 1 -25.27 47.54 25.96
C MET A 1 -25.84 46.31 26.69
N THR A 2 -26.81 45.60 26.10
CA THR A 2 -26.68 44.35 25.31
C THR A 2 -26.07 43.15 26.07
N SER A 3 -26.97 42.49 26.80
CA SER A 3 -27.15 41.05 27.07
C SER A 3 -25.97 40.10 27.37
N THR A 4 -26.04 39.61 28.60
CA THR A 4 -25.57 38.37 29.23
C THR A 4 -25.86 37.03 28.48
N PRO A 5 -25.19 35.93 28.88
CA PRO A 5 -24.69 34.89 27.97
C PRO A 5 -25.72 33.84 27.55
N ARG A 6 -25.56 33.41 26.29
CA ARG A 6 -26.32 32.36 25.61
C ARG A 6 -26.00 30.99 26.21
N ARG A 7 -26.76 30.70 27.27
CA ARG A 7 -27.04 29.39 27.84
C ARG A 7 -27.23 28.30 26.79
N LEU A 8 -26.81 27.09 27.17
CA LEU A 8 -27.41 25.82 26.78
C LEU A 8 -27.65 25.62 25.27
N ARG A 9 -26.66 25.03 24.59
CA ARG A 9 -26.98 24.05 23.55
C ARG A 9 -26.80 22.66 24.13
N MET A 10 -27.88 22.20 24.77
CA MET A 10 -28.21 20.78 24.82
C MET A 10 -28.29 20.25 23.39
N LEU A 11 -27.61 19.16 23.11
CA LEU A 11 -28.15 18.13 22.23
C LEU A 11 -27.58 16.79 22.67
N ALA A 12 -28.41 16.11 23.46
CA ALA A 12 -28.25 14.72 23.82
C ALA A 12 -28.30 13.87 22.55
N MET A 13 -27.24 13.10 22.29
CA MET A 13 -27.28 12.00 21.35
C MET A 13 -27.91 10.81 22.09
N ALA A 14 -29.11 10.44 21.64
CA ALA A 14 -29.93 9.40 22.23
C ALA A 14 -29.25 8.03 22.11
N ALA A 15 -29.21 7.31 23.23
CA ALA A 15 -28.89 5.90 23.28
C ALA A 15 -30.06 5.10 22.66
N ALA A 16 -29.83 4.51 21.49
CA ALA A 16 -30.69 3.48 20.94
C ALA A 16 -30.18 2.12 21.41
N ILE A 17 -30.76 1.62 22.51
CA ILE A 17 -30.60 0.24 22.94
C ILE A 17 -31.56 -0.59 22.08
N THR A 18 -31.06 -1.17 20.99
CA THR A 18 -31.76 -2.26 20.30
C THR A 18 -31.44 -3.57 21.00
N LEU A 19 -32.37 -4.01 21.87
CA LEU A 19 -32.44 -5.40 22.32
C LEU A 19 -32.69 -6.28 21.08
N TYR A 20 -31.67 -7.00 20.62
CA TYR A 20 -31.86 -8.11 19.70
C TYR A 20 -31.84 -9.41 20.51
N ALA A 21 -32.99 -10.08 20.56
CA ALA A 21 -33.14 -11.37 21.21
C ALA A 21 -32.27 -12.41 20.49
N ALA A 22 -31.44 -13.10 21.27
CA ALA A 22 -30.55 -14.16 20.81
C ALA A 22 -31.37 -15.39 20.37
N VAL A 23 -31.35 -15.70 19.08
CA VAL A 23 -31.68 -17.03 18.58
C VAL A 23 -30.39 -17.84 18.60
N ALA A 24 -30.11 -18.49 19.72
CA ALA A 24 -29.00 -19.43 19.84
C ALA A 24 -29.38 -20.74 19.16
N SER A 25 -29.00 -20.90 17.89
CA SER A 25 -28.92 -22.22 17.27
C SER A 25 -27.68 -22.94 17.83
N PRO A 26 -27.82 -24.15 18.41
CA PRO A 26 -26.67 -24.95 18.82
C PRO A 26 -25.94 -25.45 17.57
N GLN A 27 -24.92 -24.72 17.13
CA GLN A 27 -23.97 -25.26 16.17
C GLN A 27 -23.12 -26.30 16.89
N SER A 28 -23.29 -27.56 16.46
CA SER A 28 -22.48 -28.68 16.89
C SER A 28 -21.01 -28.34 16.79
N ALA A 29 -20.25 -28.62 17.85
CA ALA A 29 -18.81 -28.50 17.92
C ALA A 29 -18.15 -29.43 16.91
N GLY A 30 -18.11 -29.00 15.64
CA GLY A 30 -17.22 -29.53 14.63
C GLY A 30 -15.82 -29.02 14.94
N LYS A 31 -14.98 -29.93 15.43
CA LYS A 31 -13.54 -29.73 15.57
C LYS A 31 -12.99 -29.08 14.29
N PRO A 32 -12.49 -27.84 14.32
CA PRO A 32 -11.89 -27.26 13.13
C PRO A 32 -10.69 -28.11 12.73
N PRO A 33 -10.47 -28.39 11.43
CA PRO A 33 -9.19 -28.92 10.99
C PRO A 33 -8.11 -27.92 11.44
N ALA A 34 -7.13 -28.43 12.18
CA ALA A 34 -5.92 -27.69 12.49
C ALA A 34 -5.17 -27.48 11.16
N HIS A 35 -5.51 -26.39 10.47
CA HIS A 35 -4.62 -25.82 9.47
C HIS A 35 -3.59 -25.02 10.24
N ASP A 36 -2.44 -25.65 10.51
CA ASP A 36 -1.23 -24.97 10.94
C ASP A 36 -0.90 -23.89 9.92
N HIS A 37 -1.24 -22.65 10.26
CA HIS A 37 -0.59 -21.44 9.77
C HIS A 37 0.31 -20.89 10.89
N GLN A 38 1.04 -21.75 11.58
CA GLN A 38 2.29 -21.32 12.19
C GLN A 38 3.27 -21.03 11.04
N ASP A 39 3.92 -19.86 11.10
CA ASP A 39 4.86 -19.30 10.10
C ASP A 39 4.32 -18.35 9.02
N LEU A 40 3.29 -17.54 9.32
CA LEU A 40 3.10 -16.25 8.62
C LEU A 40 3.26 -15.02 9.51
N ALA A 41 3.75 -15.19 10.74
CA ALA A 41 4.05 -14.08 11.65
C ALA A 41 5.29 -13.26 11.23
N GLU A 42 6.08 -13.74 10.28
CA GLU A 42 7.28 -13.04 9.83
C GLU A 42 7.50 -13.26 8.33
N ALA A 43 6.56 -12.82 7.51
CA ALA A 43 6.91 -12.43 6.14
C ALA A 43 7.78 -11.16 6.25
N ALA A 44 9.03 -11.34 6.65
CA ALA A 44 10.05 -10.31 6.56
C ALA A 44 9.99 -9.74 5.13
N PRO A 45 10.06 -8.40 4.96
CA PRO A 45 10.09 -7.81 3.64
C PRO A 45 11.21 -8.50 2.87
N SER A 46 10.86 -9.15 1.77
CA SER A 46 11.81 -9.91 0.97
C SER A 46 12.96 -8.98 0.59
N GLN A 47 14.20 -9.47 0.50
CA GLN A 47 15.35 -8.64 0.10
C GLN A 47 15.13 -7.88 -1.22
N ALA A 48 14.17 -8.31 -2.05
CA ALA A 48 13.73 -7.58 -3.25
C ALA A 48 13.07 -6.22 -2.93
N ASP A 49 12.38 -6.07 -1.79
CA ASP A 49 11.75 -4.82 -1.37
C ASP A 49 12.80 -3.77 -0.95
N ALA A 50 13.89 -4.20 -0.31
CA ALA A 50 14.94 -3.29 0.16
C ALA A 50 15.70 -2.61 -1.00
N ALA A 51 15.92 -3.33 -2.10
CA ALA A 51 16.59 -2.79 -3.28
C ALA A 51 15.73 -1.75 -4.04
N GLY A 52 14.41 -1.93 -4.09
CA GLY A 52 13.48 -0.97 -4.70
C GLY A 52 13.28 0.31 -3.88
N MET A 53 13.57 0.24 -2.58
CA MET A 53 13.41 1.34 -1.62
C MET A 53 14.56 2.36 -1.64
N ALA A 54 15.74 2.01 -2.18
CA ALA A 54 16.92 2.88 -2.15
C ALA A 54 16.78 4.23 -2.89
N GLY A 55 15.74 4.42 -3.71
CA GLY A 55 15.47 5.65 -4.46
C GLY A 55 14.21 6.41 -4.07
N MET A 56 13.50 5.98 -3.02
CA MET A 56 12.20 6.56 -2.65
C MET A 56 12.36 7.83 -1.78
N PRO A 57 11.52 8.87 -1.97
CA PRO A 57 11.55 10.06 -1.13
C PRO A 57 11.35 9.73 0.36
N ARG A 58 12.08 10.40 1.26
CA ARG A 58 11.96 10.16 2.73
C ARG A 58 10.53 10.27 3.27
N GLY A 59 9.73 11.18 2.73
CA GLY A 59 8.32 11.34 3.13
C GLY A 59 7.45 10.14 2.77
N VAL A 60 7.71 9.49 1.63
CA VAL A 60 7.02 8.27 1.20
C VAL A 60 7.39 7.12 2.12
N MET A 61 8.67 6.97 2.47
CA MET A 61 9.11 5.94 3.41
C MET A 61 8.44 6.05 4.76
N ALA A 62 8.34 7.28 5.29
CA ALA A 62 7.64 7.52 6.54
C ALA A 62 6.16 7.15 6.44
N ARG A 63 5.50 7.44 5.29
CA ARG A 63 4.11 7.05 5.05
C ARG A 63 3.93 5.54 4.97
N ILE A 64 4.81 4.82 4.28
CA ILE A 64 4.77 3.35 4.18
C ILE A 64 4.99 2.74 5.57
N ALA A 65 5.97 3.22 6.34
CA ALA A 65 6.21 2.74 7.70
C ALA A 65 5.00 2.98 8.62
N ALA A 66 4.34 4.14 8.50
CA ALA A 66 3.12 4.42 9.26
C ALA A 66 1.96 3.48 8.87
N LEU A 67 1.82 3.16 7.57
CA LEU A 67 0.84 2.19 7.10
C LEU A 67 1.16 0.76 7.59
N ASP A 68 2.43 0.39 7.62
CA ASP A 68 2.87 -0.91 8.14
C ASP A 68 2.54 -1.08 9.63
N GLU A 69 2.80 -0.06 10.44
CA GLU A 69 2.42 -0.10 11.87
C GLU A 69 0.90 -0.14 12.05
N ARG A 70 0.14 0.59 11.23
CA ARG A 70 -1.32 0.53 11.24
C ARG A 70 -1.84 -0.85 10.85
N ILE A 71 -1.28 -1.48 9.82
CA ILE A 71 -1.64 -2.84 9.40
C ILE A 71 -1.37 -3.84 10.53
N LYS A 72 -0.21 -3.77 11.19
CA LYS A 72 0.11 -4.62 12.34
C LYS A 72 -0.90 -4.47 13.47
N THR A 73 -1.25 -3.23 13.82
CA THR A 73 -2.21 -2.93 14.88
C THR A 73 -3.59 -3.50 14.53
N LEU A 74 -4.08 -3.25 13.32
CA LEU A 74 -5.37 -3.75 12.85
C LEU A 74 -5.41 -5.28 12.77
N ALA A 75 -4.30 -5.92 12.42
CA ALA A 75 -4.21 -7.38 12.42
C ALA A 75 -4.29 -7.95 13.85
N ALA A 76 -3.64 -7.30 14.83
CA ALA A 76 -3.77 -7.66 16.24
C ALA A 76 -5.20 -7.46 16.75
N ASP A 77 -5.81 -6.32 16.44
CA ASP A 77 -7.20 -6.00 16.79
C ASP A 77 -8.20 -7.00 16.17
N MET A 78 -8.00 -7.39 14.91
CA MET A 78 -8.83 -8.39 14.23
C MET A 78 -8.78 -9.75 14.92
N ASN A 79 -7.64 -10.12 15.51
CA ASN A 79 -7.49 -11.35 16.27
C ASN A 79 -8.14 -11.27 17.65
N MET A 80 -8.22 -10.08 18.24
CA MET A 80 -8.83 -9.83 19.53
C MET A 80 -10.36 -9.70 19.44
N PHE A 81 -10.88 -9.08 18.38
CA PHE A 81 -12.30 -8.81 18.22
C PHE A 81 -13.10 -9.98 17.65
N ALA A 82 -14.41 -9.96 17.90
CA ALA A 82 -15.38 -10.93 17.39
C ALA A 82 -16.64 -10.23 16.86
N GLY A 83 -17.44 -10.94 16.06
CA GLY A 83 -18.71 -10.43 15.52
C GLY A 83 -18.52 -9.22 14.59
N GLU A 84 -19.41 -8.25 14.71
CA GLU A 84 -19.45 -7.05 13.85
C GLU A 84 -18.16 -6.22 13.92
N LEU A 85 -17.58 -6.05 15.11
CA LEU A 85 -16.34 -5.31 15.29
C LEU A 85 -15.15 -5.96 14.56
N LYS A 86 -15.15 -7.30 14.46
CA LYS A 86 -14.14 -8.02 13.67
C LYS A 86 -14.29 -7.73 12.18
N ILE A 87 -15.53 -7.66 11.68
CA ILE A 87 -15.82 -7.34 10.27
C ILE A 87 -15.36 -5.92 9.93
N GLU A 88 -15.67 -4.95 10.79
CA GLU A 88 -15.21 -3.56 10.63
C GLU A 88 -13.68 -3.47 10.64
N THR A 89 -13.03 -4.18 11.54
CA THR A 89 -11.56 -4.22 11.63
C THR A 89 -10.94 -4.88 10.41
N MET A 90 -11.56 -5.95 9.87
CA MET A 90 -11.14 -6.55 8.60
C MET A 90 -11.26 -5.57 7.43
N ALA A 91 -12.35 -4.81 7.35
CA ALA A 91 -12.53 -3.80 6.30
C ALA A 91 -11.46 -2.69 6.40
N ALA A 92 -11.18 -2.23 7.62
CA ALA A 92 -10.12 -1.26 7.89
C ALA A 92 -8.73 -1.81 7.50
N LEU A 93 -8.45 -3.07 7.83
CA LEU A 93 -7.20 -3.76 7.49
C LEU A 93 -7.01 -3.85 5.97
N LEU A 94 -8.03 -4.32 5.24
CA LEU A 94 -7.97 -4.41 3.78
C LEU A 94 -7.77 -3.03 3.13
N THR A 95 -8.41 -1.99 3.66
CA THR A 95 -8.23 -0.62 3.18
C THR A 95 -6.78 -0.15 3.36
N ALA A 96 -6.17 -0.41 4.52
CA ALA A 96 -4.79 -0.05 4.78
C ALA A 96 -3.79 -0.81 3.87
N ILE A 97 -4.04 -2.10 3.60
CA ILE A 97 -3.22 -2.90 2.67
C ILE A 97 -3.29 -2.33 1.25
N VAL A 98 -4.50 -2.03 0.77
CA VAL A 98 -4.69 -1.44 -0.57
C VAL A 98 -4.03 -0.07 -0.67
N GLU A 99 -4.15 0.77 0.36
CA GLU A 99 -3.49 2.08 0.41
C GLU A 99 -1.96 1.92 0.31
N ARG A 100 -1.37 1.01 1.09
CA ARG A 100 0.07 0.72 1.05
C ARG A 100 0.52 0.30 -0.35
N GLN A 101 -0.22 -0.63 -0.97
CA GLN A 101 0.09 -1.09 -2.33
C GLN A 101 -0.04 0.04 -3.36
N SER A 102 -1.03 0.92 -3.21
CA SER A 102 -1.20 2.08 -4.09
C SER A 102 0.00 3.02 -3.99
N VAL A 103 0.42 3.36 -2.77
CA VAL A 103 1.59 4.22 -2.53
C VAL A 103 2.85 3.59 -3.13
N MET A 104 3.10 2.30 -2.90
CA MET A 104 4.24 1.62 -3.50
C MET A 104 4.20 1.64 -5.03
N ARG A 105 3.05 1.37 -5.64
CA ARG A 105 2.91 1.32 -7.10
C ARG A 105 3.13 2.69 -7.74
N GLU A 106 2.56 3.73 -7.15
CA GLU A 106 2.69 5.10 -7.64
C GLU A 106 4.16 5.55 -7.65
N GLU A 107 4.89 5.21 -6.60
CA GLU A 107 6.29 5.60 -6.41
C GLU A 107 7.28 4.73 -7.21
N MET A 108 6.94 3.46 -7.46
CA MET A 108 7.76 2.57 -8.29
C MET A 108 7.53 2.75 -9.80
N ARG A 109 6.39 3.30 -10.24
CA ARG A 109 6.10 3.59 -11.66
C ARG A 109 7.19 4.41 -12.36
N PRO A 110 7.68 5.54 -11.82
CA PRO A 110 8.72 6.33 -12.45
C PRO A 110 10.10 5.66 -12.43
N VAL A 111 10.36 4.75 -11.48
CA VAL A 111 11.61 3.97 -11.44
C VAL A 111 11.61 2.98 -12.61
N HIS A 112 10.50 2.28 -12.83
CA HIS A 112 10.35 1.33 -13.93
C HIS A 112 10.47 2.01 -15.31
N GLY A 113 9.84 3.17 -15.48
CA GLY A 113 9.93 3.95 -16.72
C GLY A 113 11.36 4.43 -17.04
N ARG A 114 12.11 4.89 -16.02
CA ARG A 114 13.51 5.31 -16.21
C ARG A 114 14.45 4.15 -16.53
N MET A 115 14.18 2.97 -16.00
CA MET A 115 14.96 1.77 -16.30
C MET A 115 14.78 1.32 -17.76
N MET A 116 13.53 1.25 -18.24
CA MET A 116 13.22 0.87 -19.62
C MET A 116 13.79 1.86 -20.63
N ARG A 117 13.70 3.17 -20.35
CA ARG A 117 14.30 4.20 -21.21
C ARG A 117 15.82 4.01 -21.36
N ARG A 118 16.53 3.79 -20.23
CA ARG A 118 17.98 3.55 -20.26
C ARG A 118 18.38 2.25 -20.96
N MET A 119 17.52 1.23 -20.97
CA MET A 119 17.75 0.05 -21.81
C MET A 119 17.57 0.37 -23.29
N MET A 120 16.49 1.05 -23.68
CA MET A 120 16.27 1.41 -25.10
C MET A 120 17.39 2.30 -25.65
N GLU A 121 17.86 3.28 -24.86
CA GLU A 121 19.00 4.15 -25.23
C GLU A 121 20.31 3.37 -25.43
N ARG A 122 20.49 2.20 -24.80
CA ARG A 122 21.67 1.33 -25.00
C ARG A 122 21.52 0.33 -26.14
N VAL A 123 20.28 0.00 -26.52
CA VAL A 123 19.97 -1.00 -27.55
C VAL A 123 19.94 -0.41 -28.96
N MET A 124 19.79 0.91 -29.09
CA MET A 124 20.00 1.61 -30.36
C MET A 124 21.35 2.33 -30.36
N PRO A 125 22.46 1.63 -30.70
CA PRO A 125 23.69 2.32 -31.04
C PRO A 125 23.43 3.21 -32.27
N GLU A 126 23.99 4.43 -32.26
CA GLU A 126 24.02 5.33 -33.40
C GLU A 126 24.36 4.54 -34.67
N ALA A 127 23.54 4.69 -35.70
CA ALA A 127 23.90 4.23 -37.03
C ALA A 127 25.29 4.81 -37.36
N PRO A 128 26.24 3.99 -37.83
CA PRO A 128 27.56 4.50 -38.19
C PRO A 128 27.35 5.67 -39.14
N ALA A 129 27.85 6.84 -38.76
CA ALA A 129 27.86 8.00 -39.63
C ALA A 129 28.56 7.57 -40.92
N ASP A 130 27.80 7.52 -42.01
CA ASP A 130 28.33 7.26 -43.34
C ASP A 130 29.50 8.21 -43.56
N GLU A 131 30.70 7.65 -43.63
CA GLU A 131 31.91 8.36 -44.00
C GLU A 131 31.67 9.02 -45.36
N GLU A 132 31.75 10.34 -45.41
CA GLU A 132 31.77 11.06 -46.68
C GLU A 132 32.91 10.51 -47.57
N PRO A 133 32.64 10.06 -48.80
CA PRO A 133 33.68 9.70 -49.74
C PRO A 133 34.41 10.97 -50.18
N GLY A 134 35.47 11.30 -49.44
CA GLY A 134 36.42 12.34 -49.77
C GLY A 134 36.93 12.18 -51.21
N GLY A 135 36.60 13.16 -52.04
CA GLY A 135 37.16 13.28 -53.38
C GLY A 135 38.68 13.47 -53.35
N THR A 136 39.34 13.02 -54.41
CA THR A 136 40.48 13.68 -55.08
C THR A 136 40.94 12.80 -56.23
N CYS A 137 40.29 12.92 -57.39
CA CYS A 137 40.94 12.58 -58.65
C CYS A 137 41.60 13.86 -59.19
N ALA A 138 42.90 13.99 -58.96
CA ALA A 138 43.73 15.00 -59.61
C ALA A 138 44.05 14.57 -61.07
N PRO A 139 44.13 15.49 -62.05
CA PRO A 139 44.52 15.16 -63.41
C PRO A 139 46.04 15.00 -63.52
N SER A 140 46.48 13.95 -64.22
CA SER A 140 47.88 13.77 -64.64
C SER A 140 48.15 14.47 -65.97
N PRO A 141 49.41 14.94 -66.20
CA PRO A 141 49.80 15.82 -67.31
C PRO A 141 49.76 15.16 -68.70
#